data_AF-T0RGP5-F1
#
_entry.id   AF-T0RGP5-F1
#
_cell.length_a   1.000
_cell.length_b   1.000
_cell.length_c   1.000
_cell.angle_alpha   90.00
_cell.angle_beta   90.00
_cell.angle_gamma   90.00
#
_symmetry.space_group_name_H-M   'P 1'
#
loop_
_entity.id
_entity.type
_entity.pdbx_description
1 polymer ?
#
loop_
_entity_poly.entity_id
_entity_poly.type
_entity_poly.pdbx_seq_one_letter_code
_entity_poly.pdbx_strand_id
1 'polypeptide(L)'
;MVLWRRGLHRGSQVATFATKQYKSNYEKQIVIYASEVPVICGVNPFRCISDVFLSTWKRTDKALVQRLESQLAPEIPATIEERIEQLVQEEPVVQALLETPSVTTEDVQRVKVQMKKEVEALPQYTPDEKVELTQALTSTIQTQFGIAQEVHALTTYETTTSKVVEQRNAKFWSKRLGRVECFDGGYRNVLVGGRIDGLAGESVIEVKNRMTKFMTPLPKYDVYQLQTYLYLLDSDEGEIVEHLKKKADASKSTKISRDPALWDENVLPYIARFAHSLGRFMDAPQETHASFLKQSADGRKQIIRSFWIDAPGTLAQ
;
A
#
# COMPACT_ATOMS: atom_id res chain seq x y z
N MET A 1 -73.73 -38.24 5.42
CA MET A 1 -72.94 -38.86 6.50
C MET A 1 -71.76 -39.57 5.83
N VAL A 2 -70.61 -38.90 5.68
CA VAL A 2 -69.44 -39.43 4.95
C VAL A 2 -68.24 -39.36 5.88
N LEU A 3 -67.70 -40.53 6.23
CA LEU A 3 -66.48 -40.71 7.01
C LEU A 3 -65.26 -40.45 6.13
N TRP A 4 -64.38 -39.54 6.56
CA TRP A 4 -63.05 -39.34 5.98
C TRP A 4 -61.93 -39.73 6.95
N ARG A 5 -60.86 -40.24 6.34
CA ARG A 5 -59.70 -40.94 6.90
C ARG A 5 -58.81 -40.06 7.79
N ARG A 6 -58.23 -40.69 8.81
CA ARG A 6 -57.12 -40.19 9.64
C ARG A 6 -55.85 -40.03 8.81
N GLY A 7 -55.21 -38.86 8.89
CA GLY A 7 -53.80 -38.64 8.56
C GLY A 7 -53.05 -38.17 9.80
N LEU A 8 -52.07 -38.93 10.25
CA LEU A 8 -51.10 -38.48 11.26
C LEU A 8 -50.18 -37.43 10.63
N HIS A 9 -50.05 -36.26 11.25
CA HIS A 9 -48.95 -35.33 11.00
C HIS A 9 -48.00 -35.39 12.20
N ARG A 10 -46.78 -35.91 11.97
CA ARG A 10 -45.64 -35.74 12.86
C ARG A 10 -45.16 -34.30 12.70
N GLY A 11 -45.24 -33.52 13.78
CA GLY A 11 -44.62 -32.20 13.84
C GLY A 11 -43.10 -32.33 13.87
N SER A 12 -42.44 -31.92 12.79
CA SER A 12 -41.02 -31.61 12.79
C SER A 12 -40.85 -30.14 13.15
N GLN A 13 -40.39 -29.84 14.37
CA GLN A 13 -39.88 -28.52 14.71
C GLN A 13 -38.59 -28.29 13.93
N VAL A 14 -38.67 -27.46 12.89
CA VAL A 14 -37.50 -26.96 12.17
C VAL A 14 -36.96 -25.78 12.97
N ALA A 15 -35.77 -25.94 13.53
CA ALA A 15 -35.03 -24.85 14.15
C ALA A 15 -34.68 -23.80 13.08
N THR A 16 -35.28 -22.62 13.20
CA THR A 16 -34.95 -21.44 12.40
C THR A 16 -33.58 -20.92 12.84
N PHE A 17 -32.54 -21.22 12.07
CA PHE A 17 -31.28 -20.49 12.15
C PHE A 17 -31.53 -19.07 11.63
N ALA A 18 -31.68 -18.12 12.55
CA ALA A 18 -31.74 -16.71 12.22
C ALA A 18 -30.40 -16.29 11.58
N THR A 19 -30.38 -16.14 10.27
CA THR A 19 -29.31 -15.44 9.56
C THR A 19 -29.27 -14.00 10.09
N LYS A 20 -28.27 -13.68 10.92
CA LYS A 20 -27.97 -12.29 11.29
C LYS A 20 -27.83 -11.49 9.99
N GLN A 21 -28.77 -10.59 9.72
CA GLN A 21 -28.63 -9.63 8.64
C GLN A 21 -27.58 -8.61 9.07
N TYR A 22 -26.33 -8.83 8.65
CA TYR A 22 -25.28 -7.86 8.87
C TYR A 22 -25.52 -6.62 7.99
N LYS A 23 -25.57 -5.43 8.58
CA LYS A 23 -25.56 -4.17 7.82
C LYS A 23 -24.12 -3.88 7.37
N SER A 24 -23.93 -3.79 6.05
CA SER A 24 -22.65 -3.34 5.46
C SER A 24 -22.35 -1.92 5.89
N ASN A 25 -21.18 -1.67 6.47
CA ASN A 25 -20.68 -0.30 6.62
C ASN A 25 -19.96 0.11 5.32
N TYR A 26 -20.75 0.44 4.29
CA TYR A 26 -20.22 0.82 2.97
C TYR A 26 -19.27 2.02 3.01
N GLU A 27 -19.38 2.86 4.05
CA GLU A 27 -18.57 4.07 4.22
C GLU A 27 -17.19 3.80 4.82
N LYS A 28 -16.98 2.63 5.45
CA LYS A 28 -15.73 2.28 6.15
C LYS A 28 -15.07 1.01 5.62
N GLN A 29 -14.83 0.98 4.31
CA GLN A 29 -14.15 -0.14 3.66
C GLN A 29 -12.64 -0.08 3.89
N ILE A 30 -12.04 -1.23 4.19
CA ILE A 30 -10.59 -1.37 4.29
C ILE A 30 -10.05 -1.54 2.88
N VAL A 31 -9.44 -0.49 2.34
CA VAL A 31 -8.83 -0.51 1.00
C VAL A 31 -7.30 -0.51 1.12
N ILE A 32 -6.71 -1.62 0.68
CA ILE A 32 -5.27 -1.86 0.67
C ILE A 32 -4.76 -1.63 -0.75
N TYR A 33 -3.73 -0.82 -0.91
CA TYR A 33 -3.17 -0.58 -2.24
C TYR A 33 -2.18 -1.67 -2.64
N ALA A 34 -2.09 -1.98 -3.94
CA ALA A 34 -1.17 -3.00 -4.47
C ALA A 34 0.28 -2.73 -4.08
N SER A 35 0.70 -1.47 -4.01
CA SER A 35 2.04 -1.06 -3.55
C SER A 35 2.26 -1.20 -2.04
N GLU A 36 1.20 -1.45 -1.26
CA GLU A 36 1.26 -1.69 0.18
C GLU A 36 1.28 -3.19 0.53
N VAL A 37 0.79 -4.05 -0.38
CA VAL A 37 0.80 -5.51 -0.20
C VAL A 37 2.19 -6.06 0.13
N PRO A 38 3.28 -5.67 -0.56
CA PRO A 38 4.64 -6.11 -0.21
C PRO A 38 5.06 -5.76 1.22
N VAL A 39 4.57 -4.64 1.76
CA VAL A 39 4.88 -4.19 3.12
C VAL A 39 4.13 -5.04 4.14
N ILE A 40 2.84 -5.30 3.88
CA ILE A 40 1.99 -6.15 4.72
C ILE A 40 2.53 -7.59 4.77
N CYS A 41 3.06 -8.08 3.66
CA CYS A 41 3.67 -9.41 3.56
C CYS A 41 5.11 -9.47 4.11
N GLY A 42 5.68 -8.34 4.58
CA GLY A 42 7.03 -8.30 5.16
C GLY A 42 8.17 -8.49 4.15
N VAL A 43 7.93 -8.26 2.85
CA VAL A 43 8.95 -8.42 1.78
C VAL A 43 9.48 -7.09 1.24
N ASN A 44 9.01 -5.96 1.77
CA ASN A 44 9.52 -4.61 1.47
C ASN A 44 10.46 -4.14 2.59
N PRO A 45 11.76 -3.91 2.32
CA PRO A 45 12.73 -3.49 3.34
C PRO A 45 12.74 -1.99 3.61
N PHE A 46 12.03 -1.18 2.82
CA PHE A 46 12.12 0.28 2.84
C PHE A 46 10.93 0.97 3.50
N ARG A 47 9.77 0.29 3.55
CA ARG A 47 8.55 0.85 4.13
C ARG A 47 8.15 0.09 5.39
N CYS A 48 7.56 0.82 6.34
CA CYS A 48 7.11 0.26 7.59
C CYS A 48 5.61 -0.10 7.57
N ILE A 49 5.25 -1.22 8.23
CA ILE A 49 3.85 -1.63 8.38
C ILE A 49 3.03 -0.63 9.20
N SER A 50 3.63 0.12 10.13
CA SER A 50 2.92 1.15 10.90
C SER A 50 2.33 2.23 10.02
N ASP A 51 3.05 2.60 8.96
CA ASP A 51 2.65 3.69 8.06
C ASP A 51 1.55 3.22 7.12
N VAL A 52 1.63 1.96 6.68
CA VAL A 52 0.55 1.30 5.93
C VAL A 52 -0.70 1.16 6.80
N PHE A 53 -0.55 0.80 8.07
CA PHE A 53 -1.68 0.70 9.00
C PHE A 53 -2.37 2.06 9.22
N LEU A 54 -1.59 3.10 9.53
CA LEU A 54 -2.10 4.47 9.71
C LEU A 54 -2.76 5.01 8.44
N SER A 55 -2.11 4.87 7.29
CA SER A 55 -2.67 5.34 6.01
C SER A 55 -3.95 4.58 5.62
N THR A 56 -4.00 3.27 5.86
CA THR A 56 -5.24 2.49 5.64
C THR A 56 -6.34 2.93 6.58
N TRP A 57 -6.04 3.19 7.86
CA TRP A 57 -7.02 3.70 8.81
C TRP A 57 -7.54 5.09 8.41
N LYS A 58 -6.66 6.02 8.01
CA LYS A 58 -7.02 7.34 7.48
C LYS A 58 -7.95 7.26 6.27
N ARG A 59 -7.76 6.28 5.39
CA ARG A 59 -8.65 6.04 4.24
C ARG A 59 -9.99 5.42 4.65
N THR A 60 -9.98 4.55 5.66
CA THR A 60 -11.15 3.80 6.12
C THR A 60 -12.09 4.64 6.98
N ASP A 61 -11.55 5.52 7.83
CA ASP A 61 -12.34 6.36 8.75
C ASP A 61 -11.76 7.77 8.88
N LYS A 62 -11.73 8.47 7.74
CA LYS A 62 -11.12 9.80 7.60
C LYS A 62 -11.63 10.80 8.64
N ALA A 63 -12.94 10.84 8.87
CA ALA A 63 -13.56 11.81 9.78
C ALA A 63 -13.12 11.59 11.24
N LEU A 64 -13.08 10.33 11.69
CA LEU A 64 -12.59 10.01 13.04
C LEU A 64 -11.12 10.40 13.20
N VAL A 65 -10.27 10.00 12.24
CA VAL A 65 -8.83 10.27 12.34
C VAL A 65 -8.56 11.77 12.33
N GLN A 66 -9.16 12.53 11.42
CA GLN A 66 -9.00 13.99 11.36
C GLN A 66 -9.42 14.68 12.67
N ARG A 67 -10.54 14.23 13.27
CA ARG A 67 -10.99 14.76 14.56
C ARG A 67 -9.97 14.47 15.67
N LEU A 68 -9.45 13.24 15.73
CA LEU A 68 -8.45 12.86 16.73
C LEU A 68 -7.14 13.61 16.52
N GLU A 69 -6.66 13.72 15.28
CA GLU A 69 -5.46 14.48 14.95
C GLU A 69 -5.60 15.95 15.36
N SER A 70 -6.77 16.56 15.14
CA SER A 70 -7.05 17.93 15.57
C SER A 70 -7.09 18.09 17.09
N GLN A 71 -7.64 17.11 17.81
CA GLN A 71 -7.73 17.12 19.29
C GLN A 71 -6.38 16.88 19.96
N LEU A 72 -5.52 16.09 19.32
CA LEU A 72 -4.24 15.62 19.87
C LEU A 72 -3.03 16.31 19.23
N ALA A 73 -3.25 17.30 18.37
CA ALA A 73 -2.22 17.95 17.55
C ALA A 73 -0.89 18.25 18.29
N PRO A 74 -0.87 18.85 19.51
CA PRO A 74 0.40 19.14 20.20
C PRO A 74 1.10 17.90 20.77
N GLU A 75 0.40 16.76 20.86
CA GLU A 75 0.91 15.51 21.42
C GLU A 75 1.30 14.48 20.35
N ILE A 76 0.90 14.70 19.09
CA ILE A 76 1.27 13.84 17.97
C ILE A 76 2.69 14.23 17.54
N PRO A 77 3.65 13.30 17.54
CA PRO A 77 4.97 13.56 17.00
C PRO A 77 4.87 13.98 15.54
N ALA A 78 5.60 15.03 15.16
CA ALA A 78 5.69 15.45 13.77
C ALA A 78 6.16 14.28 12.90
N THR A 79 5.43 14.02 11.82
CA THR A 79 5.78 13.03 10.81
C THR A 79 7.07 13.43 10.10
N ILE A 80 7.73 12.47 9.46
CA ILE A 80 8.93 12.79 8.67
C ILE A 80 8.59 13.73 7.51
N GLU A 81 7.38 13.62 6.94
CA GLU A 81 6.88 14.51 5.90
C GLU A 81 6.70 15.95 6.41
N GLU A 82 6.09 16.14 7.59
CA GLU A 82 5.93 17.47 8.21
C GLU A 82 7.29 18.08 8.58
N ARG A 83 8.23 17.27 9.06
CA ARG A 83 9.60 17.70 9.35
C ARG A 83 10.35 18.11 8.09
N ILE A 84 10.13 17.39 6.98
CA ILE A 84 10.65 17.80 5.66
C ILE A 84 9.99 19.10 5.20
N GLU A 85 8.68 19.24 5.32
CA GLU A 85 7.98 20.46 4.92
C GLU A 85 8.50 21.68 5.68
N GLN A 86 8.64 21.55 7.00
CA GLN A 86 9.25 22.58 7.85
C GLN A 86 10.69 22.89 7.41
N LEU A 87 11.51 21.86 7.21
CA LEU A 87 12.89 22.02 6.75
C LEU A 87 12.97 22.74 5.39
N VAL A 88 12.10 22.40 4.45
CA VAL A 88 12.04 23.02 3.12
C VAL A 88 11.65 24.50 3.22
N GLN A 89 10.76 24.85 4.15
CA GLN A 89 10.36 26.24 4.40
C GLN A 89 11.48 27.05 5.08
N GLU A 90 12.21 26.44 6.00
CA GLU A 90 13.28 27.08 6.77
C GLU A 90 14.59 27.21 5.98
N GLU A 91 14.86 26.27 5.06
CA GLU A 91 16.12 26.16 4.33
C GLU A 91 15.91 26.29 2.80
N PRO A 92 15.99 27.51 2.23
CA PRO A 92 15.77 27.75 0.80
C PRO A 92 16.66 26.93 -0.14
N VAL A 93 17.86 26.56 0.32
CA VAL A 93 18.79 25.70 -0.44
C VAL A 93 18.23 24.29 -0.58
N VAL A 94 17.63 23.74 0.49
CA VAL A 94 16.98 22.42 0.46
C VAL A 94 15.80 22.45 -0.53
N GLN A 95 14.99 23.52 -0.50
CA GLN A 95 13.90 23.71 -1.46
C GLN A 95 14.42 23.71 -2.90
N ALA A 96 15.42 24.56 -3.21
CA ALA A 96 15.97 24.67 -4.55
C ALA A 96 16.55 23.33 -5.07
N LEU A 97 17.14 22.52 -4.18
CA LEU A 97 17.64 21.19 -4.55
C LEU A 97 16.51 20.20 -4.86
N LEU A 98 15.40 20.23 -4.12
CA LEU A 98 14.22 19.41 -4.44
C LEU A 98 13.57 19.82 -5.76
N GLU A 99 13.57 21.10 -6.09
CA GLU A 99 13.01 21.62 -7.34
C GLU A 99 13.95 21.45 -8.54
N THR A 100 15.21 21.06 -8.31
CA THR A 100 16.19 20.87 -9.38
C THR A 100 15.77 19.73 -10.30
N PRO A 101 15.47 20.00 -11.59
CA PRO A 101 15.06 18.96 -12.52
C PRO A 101 16.20 17.96 -12.72
N SER A 102 15.89 16.68 -12.51
CA SER A 102 16.83 15.58 -12.75
C SER A 102 16.41 14.84 -14.02
N VAL A 103 17.25 14.86 -15.05
CA VAL A 103 16.97 14.22 -16.34
C VAL A 103 17.69 12.87 -16.45
N THR A 104 18.82 12.74 -15.77
CA THR A 104 19.66 11.54 -15.77
C THR A 104 19.87 10.99 -14.36
N THR A 105 20.32 9.73 -14.25
CA THR A 105 20.71 9.16 -12.96
C THR A 105 21.89 9.90 -12.30
N GLU A 106 22.76 10.49 -13.12
CA GLU A 106 23.88 11.32 -12.68
C GLU A 106 23.40 12.64 -12.07
N ASP A 107 22.35 13.26 -12.60
CA ASP A 107 21.73 14.44 -12.00
C ASP A 107 21.16 14.12 -10.61
N VAL A 108 20.41 13.03 -10.50
CA VAL A 108 19.87 12.57 -9.22
C VAL A 108 20.99 12.35 -8.21
N GLN A 109 22.08 11.70 -8.63
CA GLN A 109 23.21 11.44 -7.73
C GLN A 109 23.89 12.74 -7.28
N ARG A 110 24.06 13.72 -8.18
CA ARG A 110 24.59 15.04 -7.84
C ARG A 110 23.71 15.75 -6.81
N VAL A 111 22.40 15.81 -7.05
CA VAL A 111 21.43 16.46 -6.15
C VAL A 111 21.44 15.77 -4.79
N LYS A 112 21.46 14.44 -4.74
CA LYS A 112 21.54 13.68 -3.47
C LYS A 112 22.79 13.99 -2.65
N VAL A 113 23.95 14.07 -3.31
CA VAL A 113 25.22 14.39 -2.62
C VAL A 113 25.16 15.79 -2.04
N GLN A 114 24.65 16.76 -2.80
CA GLN A 114 24.48 18.12 -2.30
C GLN A 114 23.46 18.17 -1.16
N MET A 115 22.30 17.53 -1.32
CA MET A 115 21.25 17.46 -0.30
C MET A 115 21.78 16.91 1.03
N LYS A 116 22.53 15.81 0.97
CA LYS A 116 23.16 15.23 2.17
C LYS A 116 24.10 16.23 2.84
N LYS A 117 24.92 16.94 2.07
CA LYS A 117 25.85 17.94 2.61
C LYS A 117 25.11 19.09 3.31
N GLU A 118 24.02 19.59 2.71
CA GLU A 118 23.21 20.64 3.33
C GLU A 118 22.61 20.17 4.65
N VAL A 119 21.97 19.00 4.68
CA VAL A 119 21.38 18.44 5.91
C VAL A 119 22.43 18.18 6.99
N GLU A 120 23.61 17.70 6.62
CA GLU A 120 24.73 17.48 7.56
C GLU A 120 25.21 18.77 8.22
N ALA A 121 25.14 19.91 7.52
CA ALA A 121 25.56 21.21 8.01
C ALA A 121 24.59 21.85 9.01
N LEU A 122 23.35 21.36 9.12
CA LEU A 122 22.31 21.94 9.99
C LEU A 122 22.58 21.65 11.47
N PRO A 123 22.88 22.66 12.31
CA PRO A 123 23.26 22.43 13.71
C PRO A 123 22.09 22.03 14.62
N GLN A 124 20.85 22.31 14.23
CA GLN A 124 19.65 22.09 15.05
C GLN A 124 19.19 20.63 15.12
N TYR A 125 19.66 19.76 14.23
CA TYR A 125 19.26 18.36 14.17
C TYR A 125 20.34 17.43 14.75
N THR A 126 19.90 16.41 15.47
CA THR A 126 20.78 15.34 15.96
C THR A 126 21.30 14.45 14.80
N PRO A 127 22.36 13.66 15.00
CA PRO A 127 22.88 12.75 13.97
C PRO A 127 21.82 11.79 13.42
N ASP A 128 20.97 11.22 14.28
CA ASP A 128 19.95 10.25 13.87
C ASP A 128 18.86 10.93 13.03
N GLU A 129 18.43 12.14 13.42
CA GLU A 129 17.47 12.93 12.66
C GLU A 129 18.01 13.35 11.29
N LYS A 130 19.30 13.70 11.20
CA LYS A 130 19.95 14.00 9.92
C LYS A 130 19.95 12.80 8.98
N VAL A 131 20.18 11.60 9.51
CA VAL A 131 20.10 10.36 8.72
C VAL A 131 18.67 10.16 8.19
N GLU A 132 17.67 10.30 9.06
CA GLU A 132 16.26 10.14 8.70
C GLU A 132 15.81 11.16 7.64
N LEU A 133 16.10 12.44 7.85
CA LEU A 133 15.79 13.53 6.91
C LEU A 133 16.50 13.33 5.57
N THR A 134 17.78 12.99 5.58
CA THR A 134 18.56 12.73 4.35
C THR A 134 17.96 11.55 3.57
N GLN A 135 17.57 10.47 4.26
CA GLN A 135 16.95 9.31 3.63
C GLN A 135 15.59 9.68 3.01
N ALA A 136 14.76 10.42 3.74
CA ALA A 136 13.44 10.82 3.26
C ALA A 136 13.53 11.78 2.06
N LEU A 137 14.38 12.82 2.12
CA LEU A 137 14.64 13.74 1.00
C LEU A 137 15.21 13.01 -0.23
N THR A 138 16.14 12.07 0.00
CA THR A 138 16.68 11.21 -1.07
C THR A 138 15.59 10.39 -1.75
N SER A 139 14.69 9.82 -0.94
CA SER A 139 13.54 9.04 -1.43
C SER A 139 12.62 9.91 -2.28
N THR A 140 12.34 11.13 -1.85
CA THR A 140 11.54 12.12 -2.61
C THR A 140 12.16 12.42 -3.97
N ILE A 141 13.46 12.75 -4.02
CA ILE A 141 14.18 13.03 -5.28
C ILE A 141 14.10 11.83 -6.24
N GLN A 142 14.35 10.62 -5.73
CA GLN A 142 14.31 9.40 -6.53
C GLN A 142 12.90 9.08 -7.04
N THR A 143 11.88 9.32 -6.22
CA THR A 143 10.47 9.10 -6.57
C THR A 143 10.03 10.08 -7.66
N GLN A 144 10.34 11.38 -7.50
CA GLN A 144 10.04 12.40 -8.50
C GLN A 144 10.73 12.10 -9.83
N PHE A 145 12.01 11.70 -9.80
CA PHE A 145 12.71 11.25 -10.99
C PHE A 145 12.02 10.05 -11.64
N GLY A 146 11.66 9.03 -10.85
CA GLY A 146 10.97 7.84 -11.34
C GLY A 146 9.64 8.17 -12.03
N ILE A 147 8.83 9.06 -11.46
CA ILE A 147 7.57 9.53 -12.06
C ILE A 147 7.83 10.27 -13.38
N ALA A 148 8.81 11.19 -13.39
CA ALA A 148 9.14 11.97 -14.58
C ALA A 148 9.63 11.09 -15.75
N GLN A 149 10.23 9.94 -15.47
CA GLN A 149 10.75 9.02 -16.49
C GLN A 149 9.77 7.93 -16.93
N GLU A 150 8.60 7.80 -16.30
CA GLU A 150 7.65 6.73 -16.62
C GLU A 150 7.16 6.76 -18.07
N VAL A 151 6.74 7.94 -18.56
CA VAL A 151 6.29 8.12 -19.95
C VAL A 151 7.39 7.75 -20.96
N HIS A 152 8.63 8.13 -20.65
CA HIS A 152 9.79 7.83 -21.49
C HIS A 152 10.13 6.34 -21.50
N ALA A 153 10.06 5.68 -20.34
CA ALA A 153 10.28 4.25 -20.21
C ALA A 153 9.23 3.44 -20.99
N LEU A 154 7.94 3.81 -20.90
CA LEU A 154 6.87 3.19 -21.67
C LEU A 154 7.06 3.39 -23.18
N THR A 155 7.39 4.60 -23.62
CA THR A 155 7.66 4.89 -25.04
C THR A 155 8.84 4.06 -25.57
N THR A 156 9.91 3.92 -24.77
CA THR A 156 11.07 3.09 -25.10
C THR A 156 10.67 1.61 -25.21
N TYR A 157 9.84 1.12 -24.29
CA TYR A 157 9.31 -0.24 -24.32
C TYR A 157 8.48 -0.52 -25.58
N GLU A 158 7.54 0.37 -25.93
CA GLU A 158 6.72 0.20 -27.14
C GLU A 158 7.58 0.17 -28.40
N THR A 159 8.56 1.07 -28.50
CA THR A 159 9.48 1.13 -29.65
C THR A 159 10.31 -0.14 -29.76
N THR A 160 10.81 -0.65 -28.63
CA THR A 160 11.70 -1.83 -28.61
C THR A 160 10.95 -3.13 -28.84
N THR A 161 9.73 -3.25 -28.30
CA THR A 161 8.95 -4.49 -28.34
C THR A 161 7.90 -4.52 -29.44
N SER A 162 7.64 -3.40 -30.11
CA SER A 162 6.52 -3.20 -31.04
C SER A 162 5.14 -3.53 -30.45
N LYS A 163 5.02 -3.55 -29.12
CA LYS A 163 3.75 -3.71 -28.41
C LYS A 163 3.21 -2.32 -28.07
N VAL A 164 1.90 -2.12 -28.22
CA VAL A 164 1.23 -0.89 -27.77
C VAL A 164 0.82 -1.06 -26.32
N VAL A 165 1.12 -0.05 -25.49
CA VAL A 165 0.69 0.01 -24.09
C VAL A 165 -0.52 0.92 -23.96
N GLU A 166 -1.65 0.30 -23.62
CA GLU A 166 -2.94 0.93 -23.39
C GLU A 166 -3.20 1.15 -21.89
N GLN A 167 -4.26 1.91 -21.57
CA GLN A 167 -4.76 2.13 -20.20
C GLN A 167 -3.73 2.66 -19.19
N ARG A 168 -2.75 3.44 -19.67
CA ARG A 168 -1.67 4.00 -18.85
C ARG A 168 -2.20 4.84 -17.70
N ASN A 169 -2.08 4.36 -16.47
CA ASN A 169 -2.53 5.05 -15.27
C ASN A 169 -3.99 5.56 -15.31
N ALA A 170 -4.83 4.97 -16.18
CA ALA A 170 -6.10 5.55 -16.57
C ALA A 170 -7.21 5.34 -15.54
N LYS A 171 -7.14 4.26 -14.75
CA LYS A 171 -8.20 3.82 -13.84
C LYS A 171 -7.63 3.21 -12.57
N PHE A 172 -8.30 3.48 -11.45
CA PHE A 172 -8.09 2.73 -10.20
C PHE A 172 -8.93 1.45 -10.24
N TRP A 173 -8.26 0.30 -10.23
CA TRP A 173 -8.87 -1.02 -10.17
C TRP A 173 -9.02 -1.45 -8.72
N SER A 174 -10.10 -2.17 -8.39
CA SER A 174 -10.28 -2.74 -7.07
C SER A 174 -11.09 -4.02 -7.11
N LYS A 175 -10.80 -4.94 -6.18
CA LYS A 175 -11.47 -6.23 -6.03
C LYS A 175 -11.69 -6.53 -4.55
N ARG A 176 -12.90 -6.96 -4.19
CA ARG A 176 -13.21 -7.40 -2.82
C ARG A 176 -12.54 -8.74 -2.55
N LEU A 177 -11.85 -8.85 -1.43
CA LEU A 177 -11.23 -10.08 -0.95
C LEU A 177 -12.11 -10.82 0.06
N GLY A 178 -12.92 -10.06 0.81
CA GLY A 178 -13.83 -10.58 1.81
C GLY A 178 -14.25 -9.51 2.79
N ARG A 179 -14.50 -9.91 4.04
CA ARG A 179 -15.05 -9.08 5.10
C ARG A 179 -14.39 -9.38 6.44
N VAL A 180 -14.37 -8.36 7.30
CA VAL A 180 -14.06 -8.49 8.73
C VAL A 180 -15.27 -8.04 9.54
N GLU A 181 -15.63 -8.80 10.58
CA GLU A 181 -16.73 -8.47 11.48
C GLU A 181 -16.38 -7.28 12.36
N CYS A 182 -17.39 -6.48 12.69
CA CYS A 182 -17.29 -5.38 13.63
C CYS A 182 -17.91 -5.76 14.99
N PHE A 183 -17.46 -5.13 16.07
CA PHE A 183 -18.00 -5.36 17.41
C PHE A 183 -19.50 -5.00 17.54
N ASP A 184 -19.98 -4.04 16.75
CA ASP A 184 -21.40 -3.64 16.70
C ASP A 184 -22.29 -4.64 15.92
N GLY A 185 -21.73 -5.76 15.46
CA GLY A 185 -22.42 -6.76 14.66
C GLY A 185 -22.52 -6.40 13.17
N GLY A 186 -21.85 -5.33 12.71
CA GLY A 186 -21.65 -4.99 11.30
C GLY A 186 -20.45 -5.71 10.68
N TYR A 187 -20.08 -5.28 9.47
CA TYR A 187 -18.82 -5.68 8.84
C TYR A 187 -18.19 -4.55 8.02
N ARG A 188 -16.88 -4.67 7.81
CA ARG A 188 -16.10 -3.86 6.85
C ARG A 188 -15.69 -4.75 5.68
N ASN A 189 -15.97 -4.30 4.45
CA ASN A 189 -15.42 -4.96 3.27
C ASN A 189 -13.90 -4.74 3.23
N VAL A 190 -13.16 -5.78 2.85
CA VAL A 190 -11.72 -5.72 2.60
C VAL A 190 -11.51 -5.79 1.10
N LEU A 191 -10.86 -4.77 0.55
CA LEU A 191 -10.56 -4.64 -0.86
C LEU A 191 -9.06 -4.47 -1.05
N VAL A 192 -8.57 -5.01 -2.16
CA VAL A 192 -7.28 -4.62 -2.72
C VAL A 192 -7.52 -3.77 -3.96
N GLY A 193 -6.63 -2.82 -4.25
CA GLY A 193 -6.75 -1.97 -5.43
C GLY A 193 -5.49 -1.21 -5.80
N GLY A 194 -5.48 -0.58 -6.97
CA GLY A 194 -4.32 0.20 -7.43
C GLY A 194 -4.51 0.72 -8.86
N ARG A 195 -3.55 1.53 -9.30
CA ARG A 195 -3.42 1.95 -10.70
C ARG A 195 -2.28 1.18 -11.33
N ILE A 196 -2.49 0.70 -12.54
CA ILE A 196 -1.47 0.00 -13.33
C ILE A 196 -0.79 0.99 -14.28
N ASP A 197 0.48 0.75 -14.57
CA ASP A 197 1.26 1.58 -15.50
C ASP A 197 0.81 1.37 -16.94
N GLY A 198 0.28 0.19 -17.27
CA GLY A 198 -0.46 -0.06 -18.51
C GLY A 198 -0.77 -1.53 -18.79
N LEU A 199 -1.43 -1.78 -19.91
CA LEU A 199 -1.69 -3.11 -20.47
C LEU A 199 -1.08 -3.22 -21.87
N ALA A 200 -0.43 -4.33 -22.17
CA ALA A 200 0.01 -4.66 -23.53
C ALA A 200 -0.68 -5.97 -23.96
N GLY A 201 -1.81 -5.85 -24.65
CA GLY A 201 -2.71 -6.99 -24.86
C GLY A 201 -3.29 -7.44 -23.51
N GLU A 202 -3.14 -8.73 -23.19
CA GLU A 202 -3.59 -9.31 -21.91
C GLU A 202 -2.56 -9.19 -20.78
N SER A 203 -1.33 -8.76 -21.10
CA SER A 203 -0.23 -8.65 -20.14
C SER A 203 -0.29 -7.33 -19.37
N VAL A 204 -0.22 -7.42 -18.05
CA VAL A 204 -0.06 -6.25 -17.16
C VAL A 204 1.37 -5.73 -17.23
N ILE A 205 1.55 -4.43 -17.43
CA ILE A 205 2.87 -3.77 -17.46
C ILE A 205 3.06 -3.01 -16.16
N GLU A 206 4.19 -3.27 -15.48
CA GLU A 206 4.69 -2.51 -14.34
C GLU A 206 6.08 -1.97 -14.69
N VAL A 207 6.25 -0.65 -14.66
CA VAL A 207 7.48 0.04 -15.01
C VAL A 207 8.28 0.36 -13.76
N LYS A 208 9.59 0.07 -13.79
CA LYS A 208 10.53 0.41 -12.73
C LYS A 208 11.69 1.22 -13.30
N ASN A 209 11.70 2.51 -13.03
CA ASN A 209 12.84 3.38 -13.30
C ASN A 209 13.96 3.08 -12.28
N ARG A 210 14.99 2.37 -12.72
CA ARG A 210 16.13 1.95 -11.89
C ARG A 210 17.21 3.04 -11.89
N MET A 211 17.89 3.19 -10.76
CA MET A 211 18.94 4.19 -10.61
C MET A 211 20.33 3.72 -11.05
N THR A 212 20.64 2.43 -10.86
CA THR A 212 22.03 1.93 -10.96
C THR A 212 22.18 0.77 -11.94
N LYS A 213 21.35 -0.25 -11.78
CA LYS A 213 21.38 -1.50 -12.54
C LYS A 213 19.99 -2.11 -12.69
N PHE A 214 19.85 -3.00 -13.67
CA PHE A 214 18.74 -3.95 -13.72
C PHE A 214 18.86 -4.96 -12.58
N MET A 215 17.74 -5.40 -12.04
CA MET A 215 17.71 -6.34 -10.92
C MET A 215 17.67 -7.77 -11.45
N THR A 216 18.50 -8.64 -10.89
CA THR A 216 18.49 -10.08 -11.18
C THR A 216 18.99 -10.84 -9.94
N PRO A 217 18.12 -11.57 -9.22
CA PRO A 217 16.68 -11.69 -9.45
C PRO A 217 15.94 -10.36 -9.22
N LEU A 218 14.70 -10.26 -9.70
CA LEU A 218 13.84 -9.13 -9.38
C LEU A 218 13.57 -9.06 -7.86
N PRO A 219 13.44 -7.86 -7.29
CA PRO A 219 13.13 -7.73 -5.87
C PRO A 219 11.75 -8.31 -5.56
N LYS A 220 11.62 -9.05 -4.45
CA LYS A 220 10.35 -9.68 -4.05
C LYS A 220 9.20 -8.68 -3.95
N TYR A 221 9.46 -7.46 -3.48
CA TYR A 221 8.42 -6.45 -3.36
C TYR A 221 7.84 -6.00 -4.71
N ASP A 222 8.65 -5.96 -5.78
CA ASP A 222 8.16 -5.66 -7.13
C ASP A 222 7.29 -6.82 -7.64
N VAL A 223 7.71 -8.07 -7.38
CA VAL A 223 6.96 -9.27 -7.76
C VAL A 223 5.61 -9.34 -7.04
N TYR A 224 5.57 -9.11 -5.72
CA TYR A 224 4.31 -9.13 -4.95
C TYR A 224 3.34 -8.04 -5.40
N GLN A 225 3.85 -6.86 -5.76
CA GLN A 225 3.04 -5.78 -6.31
C GLN A 225 2.43 -6.20 -7.66
N LEU A 226 3.23 -6.74 -8.59
CA LEU A 226 2.71 -7.20 -9.89
C LEU A 226 1.70 -8.35 -9.72
N GLN A 227 1.97 -9.33 -8.86
CA GLN A 227 1.06 -10.44 -8.58
C GLN A 227 -0.30 -9.94 -8.05
N THR A 228 -0.31 -8.82 -7.32
CA THR A 228 -1.55 -8.15 -6.92
C THR A 228 -2.33 -7.60 -8.11
N TYR A 229 -1.65 -7.01 -9.11
CA TYR A 229 -2.32 -6.56 -10.32
C TYR A 229 -2.83 -7.73 -11.17
N LEU A 230 -2.08 -8.83 -11.28
CA LEU A 230 -2.54 -10.04 -11.97
C LEU A 230 -3.83 -10.59 -11.34
N TYR A 231 -3.91 -10.59 -10.01
CA TYR A 231 -5.15 -10.95 -9.29
C TYR A 231 -6.31 -9.96 -9.53
N LEU A 232 -6.02 -8.66 -9.55
CA LEU A 232 -7.02 -7.60 -9.75
C LEU A 232 -7.68 -7.66 -11.13
N LEU A 233 -6.91 -7.98 -12.15
CA LEU A 233 -7.32 -7.97 -13.56
C LEU A 233 -7.68 -9.36 -14.10
N ASP A 234 -7.51 -10.40 -13.26
CA ASP A 234 -7.63 -11.80 -13.67
C ASP A 234 -6.73 -12.16 -14.87
N SER A 235 -5.55 -11.54 -14.93
CA SER A 235 -4.54 -11.77 -15.96
C SER A 235 -3.62 -12.94 -15.62
N ASP A 236 -3.24 -13.73 -16.62
CA ASP A 236 -2.34 -14.88 -16.46
C ASP A 236 -0.85 -14.52 -16.44
N GLU A 237 -0.47 -13.38 -17.03
CA GLU A 237 0.91 -12.90 -17.04
C GLU A 237 1.02 -11.38 -16.97
N GLY A 238 2.21 -10.92 -16.57
CA GLY A 238 2.62 -9.53 -16.62
C GLY A 238 4.11 -9.38 -16.90
N GLU A 239 4.54 -8.16 -17.11
CA GLU A 239 5.92 -7.79 -17.40
C GLU A 239 6.38 -6.69 -16.44
N ILE A 240 7.51 -6.92 -15.76
CA ILE A 240 8.25 -5.84 -15.10
C ILE A 240 9.25 -5.28 -16.10
N VAL A 241 9.03 -4.02 -16.48
CA VAL A 241 9.88 -3.27 -17.40
C VAL A 241 10.82 -2.39 -16.58
N GLU A 242 12.07 -2.82 -16.47
CA GLU A 242 13.12 -2.04 -15.83
C GLU A 242 13.76 -1.09 -16.83
N HIS A 243 13.83 0.21 -16.50
CA HIS A 243 14.44 1.23 -17.35
C HIS A 243 15.62 1.89 -16.62
N LEU A 244 16.74 2.07 -17.31
CA LEU A 244 17.94 2.77 -16.83
C LEU A 244 18.18 3.98 -17.73
N LYS A 245 18.07 5.17 -17.16
CA LYS A 245 18.33 6.43 -17.87
C LYS A 245 19.77 6.89 -17.69
N LYS A 246 20.59 6.66 -18.72
CA LYS A 246 22.01 7.02 -18.77
C LYS A 246 22.30 7.75 -20.07
N LYS A 247 23.58 7.98 -20.42
CA LYS A 247 23.97 8.54 -21.73
C LYS A 247 23.40 7.75 -22.92
N ALA A 248 23.21 6.44 -22.75
CA ALA A 248 22.40 5.62 -23.62
C ALA A 248 21.38 4.90 -22.75
N ASP A 249 20.10 5.13 -23.04
CA ASP A 249 19.03 4.48 -22.31
C ASP A 249 19.03 2.98 -22.57
N ALA A 250 18.70 2.22 -21.53
CA ALA A 250 18.58 0.78 -21.64
C ALA A 250 17.31 0.33 -20.92
N SER A 251 16.62 -0.63 -21.52
CA SER A 251 15.43 -1.26 -20.93
C SER A 251 15.59 -2.77 -20.91
N LYS A 252 15.05 -3.40 -19.87
CA LYS A 252 14.98 -4.85 -19.72
C LYS A 252 13.56 -5.20 -19.28
N SER A 253 12.88 -6.04 -20.05
CA SER A 253 11.61 -6.64 -19.61
C SER A 253 11.84 -8.02 -19.02
N THR A 254 11.11 -8.34 -17.95
CA THR A 254 11.06 -9.66 -17.35
C THR A 254 9.61 -10.09 -17.21
N LYS A 255 9.23 -11.16 -17.91
CA LYS A 255 7.89 -11.77 -17.80
C LYS A 255 7.72 -12.48 -16.47
N ILE A 256 6.52 -12.39 -15.90
CA ILE A 256 6.12 -13.06 -14.67
C ILE A 256 4.72 -13.63 -14.88
N SER A 257 4.58 -14.95 -14.73
CA SER A 257 3.29 -15.62 -14.72
C SER A 257 2.58 -15.43 -13.38
N ARG A 258 1.24 -15.41 -13.41
CA ARG A 258 0.42 -15.44 -12.21
C ARG A 258 0.80 -16.65 -11.35
N ASP A 259 0.96 -16.41 -10.06
CA ASP A 259 1.30 -17.44 -9.08
C ASP A 259 0.17 -17.55 -8.05
N PRO A 260 -0.80 -18.46 -8.27
CA PRO A 260 -1.91 -18.66 -7.33
C PRO A 260 -1.44 -19.13 -5.95
N ALA A 261 -0.37 -19.95 -5.88
CA ALA A 261 0.14 -20.45 -4.60
C ALA A 261 0.74 -19.29 -3.78
N LEU A 262 1.54 -18.42 -4.39
CA LEU A 262 2.03 -17.20 -3.75
C LEU A 262 0.86 -16.35 -3.23
N TRP A 263 -0.20 -16.20 -4.04
CA TRP A 263 -1.36 -15.41 -3.65
C TRP A 263 -2.09 -16.01 -2.44
N ASP A 264 -2.45 -17.29 -2.51
CA ASP A 264 -3.28 -17.97 -1.52
C ASP A 264 -2.52 -18.29 -0.23
N GLU A 265 -1.22 -18.57 -0.31
CA GLU A 265 -0.41 -19.00 0.83
C GLU A 265 0.38 -17.85 1.48
N ASN A 266 0.73 -16.81 0.71
CA ASN A 266 1.62 -15.74 1.21
C ASN A 266 1.04 -14.33 1.14
N VAL A 267 0.06 -14.05 0.27
CA VAL A 267 -0.51 -12.69 0.16
C VAL A 267 -1.82 -12.59 0.95
N LEU A 268 -2.80 -13.41 0.59
CA LEU A 268 -4.14 -13.36 1.17
C LEU A 268 -4.14 -13.55 2.70
N PRO A 269 -3.36 -14.48 3.29
CA PRO A 269 -3.34 -14.66 4.74
C PRO A 269 -2.78 -13.47 5.51
N TYR A 270 -1.78 -12.77 4.96
CA TYR A 270 -1.21 -11.58 5.57
C TYR A 270 -2.14 -10.38 5.44
N ILE A 271 -2.81 -10.22 4.29
CA ILE A 271 -3.87 -9.22 4.12
C ILE A 271 -5.02 -9.48 5.10
N ALA A 272 -5.43 -10.73 5.28
CA ALA A 272 -6.48 -11.09 6.23
C ALA A 272 -6.10 -10.70 7.65
N ARG A 273 -4.90 -11.09 8.11
CA ARG A 273 -4.39 -10.72 9.44
C ARG A 273 -4.33 -9.21 9.63
N PHE A 274 -3.83 -8.49 8.63
CA PHE A 274 -3.79 -7.03 8.64
C PHE A 274 -5.18 -6.42 8.78
N ALA A 275 -6.14 -6.86 7.96
CA ALA A 275 -7.50 -6.34 7.97
C ALA A 275 -8.24 -6.64 9.28
N HIS A 276 -8.08 -7.84 9.84
CA HIS A 276 -8.62 -8.19 11.16
C HIS A 276 -8.00 -7.36 12.27
N SER A 277 -6.68 -7.16 12.22
CA SER A 277 -5.98 -6.31 13.19
C SER A 277 -6.47 -4.87 13.14
N LEU A 278 -6.63 -4.32 11.93
CA LEU A 278 -7.18 -2.98 11.72
C LEU A 278 -8.64 -2.88 12.16
N GLY A 279 -9.48 -3.87 11.83
CA GLY A 279 -10.87 -3.92 12.26
C GLY A 279 -10.99 -3.90 13.79
N ARG A 280 -10.24 -4.76 14.48
CA ARG A 280 -10.20 -4.80 15.95
C ARG A 280 -9.66 -3.51 16.55
N PHE A 281 -8.61 -2.94 15.96
CA PHE A 281 -8.08 -1.65 16.38
C PHE A 281 -9.14 -0.54 16.25
N MET A 282 -9.86 -0.49 15.13
CA MET A 282 -10.92 0.51 14.91
C MET A 282 -12.10 0.37 15.87
N ASP A 283 -12.37 -0.84 16.36
CA ASP A 283 -13.41 -1.13 17.33
C ASP A 283 -12.92 -0.97 18.79
N ALA A 284 -11.62 -0.73 18.99
CA ALA A 284 -11.04 -0.50 20.31
C ALA A 284 -11.46 0.87 20.88
N PRO A 285 -11.34 1.06 22.21
CA PRO A 285 -11.60 2.35 22.85
C PRO A 285 -10.75 3.48 22.27
N GLN A 286 -11.28 4.72 22.30
CA GLN A 286 -10.64 5.90 21.72
C GLN A 286 -9.26 6.18 22.32
N GLU A 287 -9.01 5.76 23.57
CA GLU A 287 -7.70 5.84 24.23
C GLU A 287 -6.63 5.04 23.47
N THR A 288 -7.02 3.91 22.86
CA THR A 288 -6.13 3.10 22.01
C THR A 288 -5.77 3.85 20.74
N HIS A 289 -6.75 4.51 20.11
CA HIS A 289 -6.54 5.35 18.92
C HIS A 289 -5.63 6.52 19.23
N ALA A 290 -5.87 7.21 20.35
CA ALA A 290 -5.05 8.33 20.82
C ALA A 290 -3.62 7.87 21.13
N SER A 291 -3.46 6.75 21.84
CA SER A 291 -2.14 6.16 22.09
C SER A 291 -1.40 5.86 20.79
N PHE A 292 -2.06 5.26 19.81
CA PHE A 292 -1.46 4.97 18.51
C PHE A 292 -0.95 6.22 17.77
N LEU A 293 -1.75 7.29 17.75
CA LEU A 293 -1.37 8.55 17.08
C LEU A 293 -0.16 9.22 17.75
N LYS A 294 -0.08 9.19 19.08
CA LYS A 294 0.99 9.81 19.88
C LYS A 294 2.33 9.05 19.84
N GLN A 295 2.35 7.83 19.32
CA GLN A 295 3.54 6.99 19.29
C GLN A 295 4.37 7.18 18.01
N SER A 296 5.68 6.92 18.11
CA SER A 296 6.56 6.77 16.96
C SER A 296 6.20 5.54 16.12
N ALA A 297 6.84 5.38 14.95
CA ALA A 297 6.64 4.20 14.11
C ALA A 297 6.86 2.88 14.88
N ASP A 298 7.89 2.80 15.73
CA ASP A 298 8.17 1.60 16.53
C ASP A 298 7.16 1.38 17.65
N GLY A 299 6.69 2.44 18.31
CA GLY A 299 5.61 2.33 19.28
C GLY A 299 4.30 1.85 18.65
N ARG A 300 3.98 2.35 17.45
CA ARG A 300 2.83 1.90 16.64
C ARG A 300 2.92 0.42 16.28
N LYS A 301 4.12 -0.09 15.94
CA LYS A 301 4.32 -1.54 15.67
C LYS A 301 3.94 -2.40 16.86
N GLN A 302 4.26 -1.99 18.08
CA GLN A 302 3.92 -2.76 19.28
C GLN A 302 2.40 -2.83 19.49
N ILE A 303 1.70 -1.73 19.25
CA ILE A 303 0.23 -1.70 19.28
C ILE A 303 -0.35 -2.61 18.19
N ILE A 304 0.14 -2.53 16.94
CA ILE A 304 -0.32 -3.42 15.86
C ILE A 304 -0.11 -4.88 16.21
N ARG A 305 1.05 -5.21 16.82
CA ARG A 305 1.39 -6.58 17.21
C ARG A 305 0.39 -7.18 18.20
N SER A 306 -0.15 -6.39 19.13
CA SER A 306 -1.15 -6.89 20.10
C SER A 306 -2.45 -7.32 19.42
N PHE A 307 -2.83 -6.68 18.32
CA PHE A 307 -4.00 -7.08 17.52
C PHE A 307 -3.70 -8.23 16.55
N TRP A 308 -2.44 -8.35 16.10
CA TRP A 308 -2.01 -9.30 15.07
C TRP A 308 -1.91 -10.75 15.53
N ILE A 309 -1.48 -11.00 16.78
CA ILE A 309 -1.17 -12.35 17.28
C ILE A 309 -2.36 -13.30 17.11
N ASP A 310 -3.56 -12.83 17.44
CA ASP A 310 -4.80 -13.61 17.37
C ASP A 310 -5.62 -13.31 16.11
N ALA A 311 -5.04 -12.63 15.12
CA ALA A 311 -5.73 -12.30 13.88
C ALA A 311 -5.76 -13.54 12.96
N PRO A 312 -6.94 -13.95 12.46
CA PRO A 312 -7.02 -15.10 11.57
C PRO A 312 -6.44 -14.78 10.19
N GLY A 313 -5.88 -15.79 9.54
CA GLY A 313 -5.33 -15.71 8.17
C GLY A 313 -6.38 -15.86 7.07
N THR A 314 -7.65 -15.64 7.37
CA THR A 314 -8.77 -15.83 6.43
C THR A 314 -9.80 -14.70 6.56
N LEU A 315 -10.43 -14.34 5.45
CA LEU A 315 -11.54 -13.39 5.40
C LEU A 315 -12.88 -14.11 5.25
N ALA A 316 -13.95 -13.55 5.82
CA ALA A 316 -15.30 -14.02 5.55
C ALA A 316 -15.75 -13.58 4.15
N GLN A 317 -16.58 -14.37 3.47
CA GLN A 317 -17.03 -14.09 2.10
C GLN A 317 -18.26 -13.17 2.03
#